data_AF-A0A1D8IKY8-F1
#
_entry.id   AF-A0A1D8IKY8-F1
#
_cell.length_a   1.000
_cell.length_b   1.000
_cell.length_c   1.000
_cell.angle_alpha   90.00
_cell.angle_beta   90.00
_cell.angle_gamma   90.00
#
_symmetry.space_group_name_H-M   'P 1'
#
loop_
_entity.id
_entity.type
_entity.pdbx_description
1 polymer ?
#
loop_
_entity_poly.entity_id
_entity_poly.type
_entity_poly.pdbx_seq_one_letter_code
_entity_poly.pdbx_strand_id
1 'polypeptide(L)'
;MIERRPIRLGTLGPGPIAEILLLPLVTLWLGHLLSPANPFTTGGFPWLWLVPLLIGLRYGIGPALVSSGIMAVGGLWLPELGLGDEAMPMPQIVGGMIISLIGGQYANLWHGRLGQAEARLIYSENRLESLTRAFYVTRISHDRLEETLITRPVSLRGALEAVRAELQLNGARLNQTAGQALLQLLAHYCRLEAAALYVFEGARLDPTPVARLGQDIRFNPDDPLVSLALEREDAAYFSVDQIIDGLAGEYRLAIPIIAADGVRIGLLAVSDMPLLALDEENLLTATAILEYFADEAAAQRDIGGLLRHHPRCPAAFAHELYKICHLWSRVGAHSTLVLFRPIDPHANLNVLPLIHSVRRGLDQYWQNPLDEAAPGLLALLPLSGPTAASGFVTRVDALSREQLGTPLNETGWTAEIRAIDNADPDITLQTILSQERVA
;
A
#
# COMPACT_ATOMS: atom_id res chain seq x y z
N MET A 1 16.37 -2.17 -10.84
CA MET A 1 15.46 -1.53 -9.87
C MET A 1 16.26 -0.45 -9.14
N ILE A 2 16.25 0.79 -9.62
CA ILE A 2 16.96 1.91 -8.97
C ILE A 2 16.02 2.43 -7.89
N GLU A 3 16.34 2.19 -6.64
CA GLU A 3 15.54 2.59 -5.48
C GLU A 3 15.57 4.12 -5.34
N ARG A 4 14.65 4.83 -6.03
CA ARG A 4 14.53 6.29 -6.00
C ARG A 4 13.66 6.73 -4.82
N ARG A 5 14.16 6.53 -3.61
CA ARG A 5 13.52 7.08 -2.40
C ARG A 5 13.62 8.62 -2.40
N PRO A 6 12.61 9.35 -1.92
CA PRO A 6 12.75 10.79 -1.66
C PRO A 6 13.79 10.99 -0.54
N ILE A 7 14.93 11.55 -0.91
CA ILE A 7 16.14 11.61 -0.09
C ILE A 7 16.02 12.76 0.92
N ARG A 8 15.86 12.46 2.22
CA ARG A 8 16.09 13.44 3.30
C ARG A 8 17.60 13.49 3.57
N LEU A 9 18.16 14.67 3.84
CA LEU A 9 19.60 14.85 4.13
C LEU A 9 20.15 13.89 5.20
N GLY A 10 19.32 13.46 6.15
CA GLY A 10 19.71 12.52 7.22
C GLY A 10 19.82 11.05 6.81
N THR A 11 19.44 10.68 5.58
CA THR A 11 19.43 9.28 5.09
C THR A 11 20.38 9.06 3.91
N LEU A 12 21.31 9.98 3.65
CA LEU A 12 22.29 9.85 2.58
C LEU A 12 23.35 8.81 2.99
N GLY A 13 23.56 7.79 2.17
CA GLY A 13 24.72 6.90 2.30
C GLY A 13 26.05 7.65 2.09
N PRO A 14 27.20 7.02 2.36
CA PRO A 14 28.51 7.67 2.24
C PRO A 14 28.84 8.15 0.82
N GLY A 15 28.36 7.46 -0.21
CA GLY A 15 28.59 7.81 -1.62
C GLY A 15 28.01 9.18 -2.03
N PRO A 16 26.70 9.42 -1.84
CA PRO A 16 26.08 10.71 -2.12
C PRO A 16 26.71 11.89 -1.36
N ILE A 17 27.10 11.68 -0.09
CA ILE A 17 27.78 12.71 0.70
C ILE A 17 29.12 13.07 0.08
N ALA A 18 29.89 12.05 -0.34
CA ALA A 18 31.16 12.27 -1.02
C ALA A 18 30.97 13.04 -2.35
N GLU A 19 29.95 12.73 -3.14
CA GLU A 19 29.65 13.48 -4.38
C GLU A 19 29.36 14.96 -4.10
N ILE A 20 28.54 15.26 -3.09
CA ILE A 20 28.13 16.64 -2.75
C ILE A 20 29.33 17.49 -2.31
N LEU A 21 30.30 16.89 -1.61
CA LEU A 21 31.48 17.59 -1.11
C LEU A 21 32.63 17.63 -2.11
N LEU A 22 32.93 16.51 -2.78
CA LEU A 22 34.09 16.37 -3.66
C LEU A 22 33.87 17.01 -5.02
N LEU A 23 32.68 16.92 -5.62
CA LEU A 23 32.47 17.46 -6.97
C LEU A 23 32.69 18.97 -7.04
N PRO A 24 32.18 19.81 -6.11
CA PRO A 24 32.49 21.24 -6.10
C PRO A 24 33.99 21.51 -5.95
N LEU A 25 34.67 20.79 -5.06
CA LEU A 25 36.13 20.93 -4.85
C LEU A 25 36.92 20.57 -6.10
N VAL A 26 36.59 19.45 -6.75
CA VAL A 26 37.22 19.02 -8.00
C VAL A 26 36.98 20.05 -9.10
N THR A 27 35.80 20.67 -9.16
CA THR A 27 35.51 21.68 -10.18
C THR A 27 36.25 22.99 -9.98
N LEU A 28 36.47 23.42 -8.73
CA LEU A 28 37.36 24.54 -8.41
C LEU A 28 38.80 24.23 -8.82
N TRP A 29 39.28 23.02 -8.50
CA TRP A 29 40.62 22.57 -8.89
C TRP A 29 40.80 22.50 -10.41
N LEU A 30 39.80 21.98 -11.12
CA LEU A 30 39.81 21.92 -12.59
C LEU A 30 39.79 23.31 -13.23
N GLY A 31 39.02 24.25 -12.65
CA GLY A 31 38.99 25.65 -13.09
C GLY A 31 40.36 26.31 -12.98
N HIS A 32 41.08 26.06 -11.88
CA HIS A 32 42.45 26.52 -11.69
C HIS A 32 43.43 25.94 -12.72
N LEU A 33 43.34 24.63 -13.02
CA LEU A 33 44.22 24.00 -14.00
C LEU A 33 44.03 24.51 -15.44
N LEU A 34 42.78 24.78 -15.83
CA LEU A 34 42.45 25.21 -17.19
C LEU A 34 42.80 26.68 -17.43
N SER A 35 42.57 27.54 -16.43
CA SER A 35 42.79 28.98 -16.53
C SER A 35 43.37 29.53 -15.21
N PRO A 36 44.70 29.44 -14.98
CA PRO A 36 45.31 29.86 -13.71
C PRO A 36 45.08 31.34 -13.36
N ALA A 37 45.03 32.22 -14.37
CA ALA A 37 44.82 33.65 -14.18
C ALA A 37 43.35 34.01 -13.86
N ASN A 38 42.39 33.30 -14.46
CA ASN A 38 40.94 33.56 -14.30
C ASN A 38 40.17 32.23 -14.20
N PRO A 39 40.23 31.54 -13.05
CA PRO A 39 39.67 30.19 -12.90
C PRO A 39 38.13 30.15 -12.95
N PHE A 40 37.44 31.29 -12.81
CA PHE A 40 35.99 31.34 -12.61
C PHE A 40 35.17 31.67 -13.87
N THR A 41 35.78 32.28 -14.89
CA THR A 41 35.07 32.88 -16.04
C THR A 41 35.75 32.56 -17.37
N THR A 42 35.75 31.29 -17.75
CA THR A 42 36.26 30.89 -19.07
C THR A 42 35.21 31.24 -20.15
N GLY A 43 35.41 32.34 -20.88
CA GLY A 43 34.54 32.76 -21.99
C GLY A 43 33.25 33.49 -21.60
N GLY A 44 33.22 34.13 -20.42
CA GLY A 44 32.10 34.97 -19.97
C GLY A 44 30.90 34.23 -19.36
N PHE A 45 30.84 32.90 -19.48
CA PHE A 45 29.80 32.07 -18.86
C PHE A 45 30.32 31.38 -17.57
N PRO A 46 29.54 31.34 -16.47
CA PRO A 46 29.96 30.80 -15.18
C PRO A 46 29.79 29.27 -15.10
N TRP A 47 30.61 28.52 -15.85
CA TRP A 47 30.52 27.05 -15.97
C TRP A 47 30.54 26.28 -14.64
N LEU A 48 31.29 26.77 -13.64
CA LEU A 48 31.44 26.09 -12.35
C LEU A 48 30.11 25.92 -11.61
N TRP A 49 29.15 26.83 -11.84
CA TRP A 49 27.83 26.78 -11.20
C TRP A 49 26.91 25.69 -11.75
N LEU A 50 27.27 25.05 -12.87
CA LEU A 50 26.56 23.86 -13.35
C LEU A 50 26.65 22.70 -12.34
N VAL A 51 27.74 22.59 -11.58
CA VAL A 51 27.92 21.47 -10.65
C VAL A 51 26.96 21.58 -9.46
N PRO A 52 26.90 22.70 -8.71
CA PRO A 52 25.86 22.88 -7.70
C PRO A 52 24.43 22.77 -8.26
N LEU A 53 24.20 23.22 -9.50
CA LEU A 53 22.91 23.05 -10.17
C LEU A 53 22.56 21.58 -10.42
N LEU A 54 23.49 20.77 -10.93
CA LEU A 54 23.28 19.33 -11.16
C LEU A 54 23.12 18.56 -9.85
N ILE A 55 23.89 18.91 -8.82
CA ILE A 55 23.75 18.37 -7.47
C ILE A 55 22.36 18.70 -6.92
N GLY A 56 21.89 19.94 -7.11
CA GLY A 56 20.55 20.35 -6.72
C GLY A 56 19.46 19.60 -7.47
N LEU A 57 19.59 19.47 -8.79
CA LEU A 57 18.63 18.72 -9.62
C LEU A 57 18.55 17.24 -9.23
N ARG A 58 19.65 16.64 -8.80
CA ARG A 58 19.72 15.23 -8.43
C ARG A 58 19.28 14.95 -6.99
N TYR A 59 19.69 15.80 -6.05
CA TYR A 59 19.58 15.53 -4.61
C TYR A 59 18.71 16.52 -3.83
N GLY A 60 18.28 17.62 -4.46
CA GLY A 60 17.38 18.60 -3.87
C GLY A 60 18.05 19.86 -3.33
N ILE A 61 17.25 20.71 -2.67
CA ILE A 61 17.68 22.05 -2.23
C ILE A 61 18.81 22.05 -1.19
N GLY A 62 18.81 21.08 -0.27
CA GLY A 62 19.80 21.04 0.80
C GLY A 62 21.22 20.76 0.30
N PRO A 63 21.42 19.70 -0.50
CA PRO A 63 22.68 19.46 -1.21
C PRO A 63 23.07 20.61 -2.17
N ALA A 64 22.11 21.26 -2.82
CA ALA A 64 22.37 22.48 -3.59
C ALA A 64 22.96 23.58 -2.70
N LEU A 65 22.38 23.82 -1.53
CA LEU A 65 22.86 24.82 -0.58
C LEU A 65 24.30 24.54 -0.12
N VAL A 66 24.60 23.28 0.23
CA VAL A 66 25.94 22.88 0.67
C VAL A 66 26.96 23.04 -0.45
N SER A 67 26.67 22.50 -1.64
CA SER A 67 27.59 22.59 -2.79
C SER A 67 27.79 24.03 -3.28
N SER A 68 26.74 24.84 -3.30
CA SER A 68 26.80 26.28 -3.59
C SER A 68 27.58 27.06 -2.53
N GLY A 69 27.46 26.67 -1.26
CA GLY A 69 28.26 27.23 -0.17
C GLY A 69 29.76 26.95 -0.34
N ILE A 70 30.12 25.70 -0.67
CA ILE A 70 31.51 25.33 -0.98
C ILE A 70 32.03 26.14 -2.18
N MET A 71 31.22 26.27 -3.23
CA MET A 71 31.58 27.05 -4.42
C MET A 71 31.79 28.53 -4.10
N ALA A 72 30.91 29.12 -3.28
CA ALA A 72 31.02 30.52 -2.86
C ALA A 72 32.25 30.77 -1.98
N VAL A 73 32.49 29.91 -0.97
CA VAL A 73 33.66 30.01 -0.09
C VAL A 73 34.94 29.81 -0.89
N GLY A 74 35.00 28.79 -1.75
CA GLY A 74 36.14 28.57 -2.63
C GLY A 74 36.42 29.77 -3.53
N GLY A 75 35.41 30.31 -4.20
CA GLY A 75 35.56 31.47 -5.08
C GLY A 75 36.04 32.75 -4.39
N LEU A 76 35.80 32.90 -3.07
CA LEU A 76 36.27 34.03 -2.27
C LEU A 76 37.69 33.80 -1.71
N TRP A 77 38.03 32.57 -1.34
CA TRP A 77 39.26 32.23 -0.61
C TRP A 77 40.42 31.78 -1.51
N LEU A 78 40.16 31.31 -2.75
CA LEU A 78 41.19 30.86 -3.68
C LEU A 78 42.33 31.89 -3.93
N PRO A 79 42.05 33.21 -4.05
CA PRO A 79 43.10 34.22 -4.23
C PRO A 79 44.00 34.39 -3.00
N GLU A 80 43.45 34.28 -1.79
CA GLU A 80 44.24 34.36 -0.54
C GLU A 80 45.22 33.19 -0.39
N LEU A 81 44.91 32.06 -1.02
CA LEU A 81 45.75 30.86 -1.11
C LEU A 81 46.79 30.92 -2.26
N GLY A 82 46.82 32.01 -3.04
CA GLY A 82 47.70 32.16 -4.20
C GLY A 82 47.30 31.33 -5.42
N LEU A 83 46.05 30.83 -5.46
CA LEU A 83 45.52 29.96 -6.52
C LEU A 83 44.57 30.70 -7.50
N GLY A 84 44.84 31.98 -7.74
CA GLY A 84 44.13 32.84 -8.71
C GLY A 84 44.37 34.32 -8.41
N ASP A 85 44.27 35.18 -9.44
CA ASP A 85 44.59 36.62 -9.30
C ASP A 85 43.42 37.44 -8.75
N GLU A 86 42.17 37.03 -9.03
CA GLU A 86 40.96 37.76 -8.62
C GLU A 86 39.92 36.85 -7.95
N ALA A 87 39.17 37.41 -7.00
CA ALA A 87 38.04 36.73 -6.36
C ALA A 87 36.87 36.57 -7.34
N MET A 88 36.05 35.53 -7.14
CA MET A 88 34.88 35.27 -7.97
C MET A 88 33.91 36.48 -7.93
N PRO A 89 33.46 36.99 -9.10
CA PRO A 89 32.57 38.14 -9.16
C PRO A 89 31.28 37.93 -8.37
N MET A 90 30.89 38.92 -7.57
CA MET A 90 29.70 38.79 -6.70
C MET A 90 28.39 38.46 -7.45
N PRO A 91 28.13 39.01 -8.65
CA PRO A 91 26.95 38.62 -9.45
C PRO A 91 26.95 37.14 -9.82
N GLN A 92 28.13 36.53 -10.07
CA GLN A 92 28.27 35.12 -10.37
C GLN A 92 27.94 34.26 -9.14
N ILE A 93 28.37 34.68 -7.94
CA ILE A 93 28.05 33.96 -6.70
C ILE A 93 26.55 33.95 -6.44
N VAL A 94 25.94 35.13 -6.45
CA VAL A 94 24.51 35.30 -6.14
C VAL A 94 23.65 34.63 -7.20
N GLY A 95 23.92 34.86 -8.49
CA GLY A 95 23.16 34.26 -9.58
C GLY A 95 23.28 32.74 -9.63
N GLY A 96 24.50 32.22 -9.42
CA GLY A 96 24.78 30.79 -9.35
C GLY A 96 24.09 30.10 -8.16
N MET A 97 24.09 30.76 -6.99
CA MET A 97 23.39 30.27 -5.82
C MET A 97 21.88 30.26 -6.03
N ILE A 98 21.32 31.33 -6.61
CA ILE A 98 19.88 31.39 -6.92
C ILE A 98 19.49 30.28 -7.90
N ILE A 99 20.19 30.10 -9.01
CA ILE A 99 19.80 29.11 -10.04
C ILE A 99 19.93 27.67 -9.52
N SER A 100 20.98 27.37 -8.75
CA SER A 100 21.17 26.05 -8.14
C SER A 100 20.11 25.74 -7.08
N LEU A 101 19.74 26.73 -6.25
CA LEU A 101 18.66 26.57 -5.26
C LEU A 101 17.29 26.43 -5.91
N ILE A 102 16.99 27.19 -6.98
CA ILE A 102 15.76 27.03 -7.75
C ILE A 102 15.70 25.61 -8.35
N GLY A 103 16.79 25.15 -8.97
CA GLY A 103 16.90 23.79 -9.50
C GLY A 103 16.66 22.73 -8.41
N GLY A 104 17.28 22.90 -7.24
CA GLY A 104 17.08 22.03 -6.09
C GLY A 104 15.66 22.06 -5.51
N GLN A 105 15.01 23.21 -5.51
CA GLN A 105 13.63 23.34 -5.05
C GLN A 105 12.65 22.63 -5.99
N TYR A 106 12.82 22.80 -7.31
CA TYR A 106 12.01 22.08 -8.30
C TYR A 106 12.26 20.57 -8.23
N ALA A 107 13.50 20.12 -8.06
CA ALA A 107 13.80 18.71 -7.87
C ALA A 107 13.08 18.11 -6.65
N ASN A 108 13.08 18.80 -5.51
CA ASN A 108 12.32 18.37 -4.33
C ASN A 108 10.82 18.25 -4.59
N LEU A 109 10.24 19.25 -5.25
CA LEU A 109 8.81 19.23 -5.62
C LEU A 109 8.49 18.04 -6.54
N TRP A 110 9.33 17.79 -7.54
CA TRP A 110 9.15 16.67 -8.47
C TRP A 110 9.37 15.32 -7.83
N HIS A 111 10.37 15.15 -6.97
CA HIS A 111 10.56 13.91 -6.20
C HIS A 111 9.36 13.63 -5.29
N GLY A 112 8.82 14.66 -4.63
CA GLY A 112 7.60 14.54 -3.84
C GLY A 112 6.40 14.11 -4.69
N ARG A 113 6.16 14.78 -5.82
CA ARG A 113 5.07 14.44 -6.74
C ARG A 113 5.22 13.04 -7.34
N LEU A 114 6.43 12.66 -7.72
CA LEU A 114 6.73 11.35 -8.29
C LEU A 114 6.49 10.25 -7.26
N GLY A 115 7.02 10.40 -6.04
CA GLY A 115 6.77 9.45 -4.96
C GLY A 115 5.29 9.30 -4.64
N GLN A 116 4.54 10.41 -4.59
CA GLN A 116 3.09 10.37 -4.42
C GLN A 116 2.38 9.65 -5.58
N ALA A 117 2.80 9.87 -6.83
CA ALA A 117 2.22 9.20 -7.99
C ALA A 117 2.51 7.69 -8.00
N GLU A 118 3.74 7.28 -7.71
CA GLU A 118 4.13 5.87 -7.57
C GLU A 118 3.35 5.18 -6.44
N ALA A 119 3.21 5.83 -5.29
CA ALA A 119 2.42 5.30 -4.18
C ALA A 119 0.94 5.12 -4.54
N ARG A 120 0.36 6.03 -5.32
CA ARG A 120 -1.02 5.88 -5.84
C ARG A 120 -1.14 4.72 -6.81
N LEU A 121 -0.13 4.52 -7.67
CA LEU A 121 -0.09 3.40 -8.62
C LEU A 121 -0.06 2.07 -7.86
N ILE A 122 0.93 1.88 -6.98
CA ILE A 122 1.08 0.64 -6.18
C ILE A 122 -0.19 0.36 -5.38
N TYR A 123 -0.76 1.36 -4.72
CA TYR A 123 -2.01 1.19 -3.97
C TYR A 123 -3.16 0.73 -4.90
N SER A 124 -3.27 1.30 -6.09
CA SER A 124 -4.33 0.95 -7.05
C SER A 124 -4.13 -0.45 -7.64
N GLU A 125 -2.89 -0.83 -7.93
CA GLU A 125 -2.52 -2.17 -8.40
C GLU A 125 -2.87 -3.24 -7.35
N ASN A 126 -2.42 -3.07 -6.10
CA ASN A 126 -2.74 -3.99 -5.01
C ASN A 126 -4.26 -4.12 -4.80
N ARG A 127 -5.00 -3.02 -4.97
CA ARG A 127 -6.46 -3.06 -4.86
C ARG A 127 -7.12 -3.77 -6.03
N LEU A 128 -6.62 -3.57 -7.25
CA LEU A 128 -7.13 -4.25 -8.43
C LEU A 128 -6.88 -5.76 -8.33
N GLU A 129 -5.71 -6.17 -7.87
CA GLU A 129 -5.37 -7.57 -7.62
C GLU A 129 -6.32 -8.22 -6.60
N SER A 130 -6.50 -7.58 -5.44
CA SER A 130 -7.44 -8.07 -4.41
C SER A 130 -8.89 -8.14 -4.91
N LEU A 131 -9.35 -7.15 -5.70
CA LEU A 131 -10.68 -7.17 -6.31
C LEU A 131 -10.82 -8.29 -7.36
N THR A 132 -9.76 -8.55 -8.12
CA THR A 132 -9.72 -9.59 -9.15
C THR A 132 -9.81 -10.97 -8.49
N ARG A 133 -9.05 -11.21 -7.41
CA ARG A 133 -9.14 -12.42 -6.59
C ARG A 133 -10.54 -12.62 -6.03
N ALA A 134 -11.11 -11.60 -5.39
CA ALA A 134 -12.46 -11.66 -4.83
C ALA A 134 -13.54 -11.93 -5.91
N PHE A 135 -13.41 -11.30 -7.08
CA PHE A 135 -14.31 -11.55 -8.21
C PHE A 135 -14.17 -12.97 -8.74
N TYR A 136 -12.95 -13.46 -8.92
CA TYR A 136 -12.69 -14.81 -9.42
C TYR A 136 -13.30 -15.88 -8.50
N VAL A 137 -13.07 -15.75 -7.19
CA VAL A 137 -13.70 -16.60 -6.16
C VAL A 137 -15.23 -16.53 -6.23
N THR A 138 -15.79 -15.32 -6.39
CA THR A 138 -17.25 -15.15 -6.50
C THR A 138 -17.80 -15.78 -7.77
N ARG A 139 -17.11 -15.65 -8.90
CA ARG A 139 -17.51 -16.23 -10.18
C ARG A 139 -17.52 -17.75 -10.11
N ILE A 140 -16.46 -18.36 -9.61
CA ILE A 140 -16.39 -19.82 -9.40
C ILE A 140 -17.56 -20.30 -8.54
N SER A 141 -17.90 -19.55 -7.49
CA SER A 141 -19.04 -19.91 -6.63
C SER A 141 -20.36 -19.95 -7.40
N HIS A 142 -20.52 -19.10 -8.42
CA HIS A 142 -21.72 -19.02 -9.25
C HIS A 142 -21.75 -20.13 -10.32
N ASP A 143 -20.63 -20.32 -11.02
CA ASP A 143 -20.49 -21.34 -12.07
C ASP A 143 -20.78 -22.75 -11.49
N ARG A 144 -20.32 -23.03 -10.26
CA ARG A 144 -20.59 -24.30 -9.56
C ARG A 144 -21.98 -24.37 -8.93
N LEU A 145 -22.60 -23.24 -8.57
CA LEU A 145 -23.99 -23.18 -8.13
C LEU A 145 -24.95 -23.53 -9.27
N GLU A 146 -24.64 -23.10 -10.50
CA GLU A 146 -25.39 -23.47 -11.70
C GLU A 146 -25.27 -24.97 -12.00
N GLU A 147 -24.09 -25.57 -11.77
CA GLU A 147 -23.84 -26.99 -11.99
C GLU A 147 -24.40 -27.92 -10.90
N THR A 148 -24.54 -27.45 -9.64
CA THR A 148 -24.86 -28.30 -8.46
C THR A 148 -26.28 -28.09 -7.92
N LEU A 149 -27.25 -27.74 -8.78
CA LEU A 149 -28.63 -27.38 -8.38
C LEU A 149 -29.48 -28.47 -7.71
N ILE A 150 -28.99 -29.70 -7.50
CA ILE A 150 -29.86 -30.85 -7.16
C ILE A 150 -29.83 -31.27 -5.67
N THR A 151 -28.80 -30.97 -4.87
CA THR A 151 -28.65 -31.64 -3.54
C THR A 151 -28.34 -30.78 -2.32
N ARG A 152 -28.37 -29.45 -2.42
CA ARG A 152 -27.99 -28.39 -1.43
C ARG A 152 -26.54 -27.92 -1.59
N PRO A 153 -26.33 -26.70 -2.12
CA PRO A 153 -25.01 -26.11 -2.22
C PRO A 153 -24.70 -25.28 -0.98
N VAL A 154 -23.61 -25.59 -0.28
CA VAL A 154 -22.89 -24.53 0.43
C VAL A 154 -22.12 -23.77 -0.67
N SER A 155 -22.38 -22.48 -0.83
CA SER A 155 -21.63 -21.67 -1.79
C SER A 155 -20.20 -21.47 -1.27
N LEU A 156 -19.21 -21.42 -2.18
CA LEU A 156 -17.80 -21.18 -1.82
C LEU A 156 -17.67 -19.90 -0.97
N ARG A 157 -18.46 -18.88 -1.32
CA ARG A 157 -18.59 -17.64 -0.55
C ARG A 157 -19.02 -17.89 0.90
N GLY A 158 -20.05 -18.70 1.13
CA GLY A 158 -20.52 -19.02 2.49
C GLY A 158 -19.47 -19.80 3.29
N ALA A 159 -18.73 -20.70 2.65
CA ALA A 159 -17.64 -21.43 3.28
C ALA A 159 -16.48 -20.49 3.66
N LEU A 160 -16.14 -19.54 2.79
CA LEU A 160 -15.13 -18.51 3.07
C LEU A 160 -15.57 -17.52 4.15
N GLU A 161 -16.86 -17.15 4.21
CA GLU A 161 -17.42 -16.32 5.28
C GLU A 161 -17.30 -17.01 6.65
N ALA A 162 -17.46 -18.35 6.71
CA ALA A 162 -17.23 -19.12 7.94
C ALA A 162 -15.76 -19.11 8.36
N VAL A 163 -14.82 -19.30 7.43
CA VAL A 163 -13.37 -19.21 7.71
C VAL A 163 -12.99 -17.80 8.19
N ARG A 164 -13.60 -16.76 7.59
CA ARG A 164 -13.41 -15.37 8.01
C ARG A 164 -13.89 -15.12 9.44
N ALA A 165 -15.02 -15.69 9.84
CA ALA A 165 -15.52 -15.59 11.21
C ALA A 165 -14.52 -16.20 12.22
N GLU A 166 -13.92 -17.34 11.88
CA GLU A 166 -12.87 -17.96 12.71
C GLU A 166 -11.62 -17.09 12.85
N LEU A 167 -11.21 -16.40 11.77
CA LEU A 167 -10.08 -15.46 11.81
C LEU A 167 -10.33 -14.27 12.73
N GLN A 168 -11.56 -13.75 12.75
CA GLN A 168 -11.95 -12.62 13.61
C GLN A 168 -11.90 -13.00 15.10
N LEU A 169 -12.38 -14.20 15.44
CA LEU A 169 -12.40 -14.69 16.82
C LEU A 169 -11.00 -14.99 17.37
N ASN A 170 -10.07 -15.43 16.50
CA ASN A 170 -8.79 -15.97 16.92
C ASN A 170 -7.57 -15.09 16.56
N GLY A 171 -7.79 -13.78 16.39
CA GLY A 171 -6.69 -12.80 16.30
C GLY A 171 -5.92 -12.80 14.98
N ALA A 172 -6.60 -13.06 13.86
CA ALA A 172 -6.08 -12.82 12.51
C ALA A 172 -4.80 -13.58 12.12
N ARG A 173 -4.59 -14.76 12.72
CA ARG A 173 -3.49 -15.65 12.38
C ARG A 173 -4.03 -16.95 11.84
N LEU A 174 -3.26 -17.56 10.94
CA LEU A 174 -3.49 -18.96 10.57
C LEU A 174 -3.22 -19.80 11.83
N ASN A 175 -4.30 -20.20 12.50
CA ASN A 175 -4.29 -21.02 13.71
C ASN A 175 -4.93 -22.38 13.41
N GLN A 176 -4.97 -23.26 14.40
CA GLN A 176 -5.47 -24.62 14.20
C GLN A 176 -6.93 -24.66 13.73
N THR A 177 -7.81 -23.80 14.26
CA THR A 177 -9.24 -23.80 13.89
C THR A 177 -9.47 -23.27 12.48
N ALA A 178 -8.91 -22.10 12.15
CA ALA A 178 -9.02 -21.51 10.81
C ALA A 178 -8.31 -22.36 9.76
N GLY A 179 -7.15 -22.94 10.10
CA GLY A 179 -6.42 -23.86 9.23
C GLY A 179 -7.20 -25.13 8.93
N GLN A 180 -7.87 -25.72 9.93
CA GLN A 180 -8.70 -26.91 9.71
C GLN A 180 -9.92 -26.60 8.83
N ALA A 181 -10.58 -25.46 9.05
CA ALA A 181 -11.70 -25.01 8.23
C ALA A 181 -11.26 -24.74 6.77
N LEU A 182 -10.09 -24.11 6.58
CA LEU A 182 -9.49 -23.87 5.27
C LEU A 182 -9.15 -25.18 4.55
N LEU A 183 -8.53 -26.15 5.24
CA LEU A 183 -8.25 -27.47 4.66
C LEU A 183 -9.52 -28.23 4.29
N GLN A 184 -10.59 -28.16 5.09
CA GLN A 184 -11.87 -28.78 4.75
C GLN A 184 -12.49 -28.17 3.50
N LEU A 185 -12.39 -26.85 3.36
CA LEU A 185 -12.86 -26.13 2.18
C LEU A 185 -12.05 -26.56 0.94
N LEU A 186 -10.72 -26.58 1.03
CA LEU A 186 -9.85 -27.06 -0.05
C LEU A 186 -10.07 -28.55 -0.37
N ALA A 187 -10.31 -29.40 0.63
CA ALA A 187 -10.65 -30.80 0.42
C ALA A 187 -11.95 -30.94 -0.40
N HIS A 188 -12.95 -30.12 -0.08
CA HIS A 188 -14.25 -30.16 -0.73
C HIS A 188 -14.20 -29.63 -2.17
N TYR A 189 -13.60 -28.45 -2.38
CA TYR A 189 -13.57 -27.79 -3.69
C TYR A 189 -12.46 -28.32 -4.59
N CYS A 190 -11.31 -28.68 -4.01
CA CYS A 190 -10.11 -29.07 -4.76
C CYS A 190 -9.79 -30.56 -4.71
N ARG A 191 -10.64 -31.38 -4.08
CA ARG A 191 -10.50 -32.85 -3.97
C ARG A 191 -9.15 -33.27 -3.38
N LEU A 192 -8.64 -32.51 -2.41
CA LEU A 192 -7.44 -32.88 -1.67
C LEU A 192 -7.74 -34.05 -0.74
N GLU A 193 -6.86 -35.07 -0.70
CA GLU A 193 -7.04 -36.25 0.15
C GLU A 193 -6.10 -36.23 1.36
N ALA A 194 -4.83 -35.84 1.16
CA ALA A 194 -3.87 -35.68 2.24
C ALA A 194 -3.03 -34.41 2.08
N ALA A 195 -3.18 -33.47 3.02
CA ALA A 195 -2.53 -32.17 2.98
C ALA A 195 -2.26 -31.62 4.40
N ALA A 196 -1.25 -30.76 4.49
CA ALA A 196 -0.88 -30.07 5.73
C ALA A 196 -0.65 -28.57 5.47
N LEU A 197 -1.05 -27.75 6.45
CA LEU A 197 -0.80 -26.31 6.46
C LEU A 197 0.32 -25.98 7.45
N TYR A 198 1.30 -25.22 6.99
CA TYR A 198 2.42 -24.71 7.79
C TYR A 198 2.33 -23.20 7.89
N VAL A 199 2.84 -22.64 8.99
CA VAL A 199 2.83 -21.19 9.25
C VAL A 199 4.24 -20.64 9.17
N PHE A 200 4.36 -19.41 8.68
CA PHE A 200 5.60 -18.65 8.76
C PHE A 200 5.78 -18.01 10.14
N GLU A 201 6.88 -18.34 10.82
CA GLU A 201 7.42 -17.56 11.94
C GLU A 201 8.54 -16.65 11.43
N GLY A 202 8.17 -15.43 11.05
CA GLY A 202 9.09 -14.49 10.41
C GLY A 202 9.47 -14.95 9.01
N ALA A 203 10.75 -15.31 8.81
CA ALA A 203 11.26 -15.76 7.51
C ALA A 203 11.34 -17.29 7.37
N ARG A 204 11.00 -18.06 8.41
CA ARG A 204 11.11 -19.52 8.42
C ARG A 204 9.73 -20.16 8.59
N LEU A 205 9.52 -21.29 7.95
CA LEU A 205 8.35 -22.14 8.17
C LEU A 205 8.52 -22.92 9.47
N ASP A 206 7.49 -22.90 10.30
CA ASP A 206 7.39 -23.82 11.43
C ASP A 206 7.20 -25.25 10.88
N PRO A 207 8.07 -26.21 11.24
CA PRO A 207 7.94 -27.59 10.78
C PRO A 207 6.73 -28.30 11.38
N THR A 208 6.10 -27.74 12.41
CA THR A 208 4.87 -28.27 12.97
C THR A 208 3.66 -27.73 12.18
N PRO A 209 2.87 -28.62 11.53
CA PRO A 209 1.72 -28.17 10.78
C PRO A 209 0.61 -27.72 11.73
N VAL A 210 0.01 -26.59 11.39
CA VAL A 210 -1.08 -25.96 12.13
C VAL A 210 -2.40 -26.69 11.91
N ALA A 211 -2.59 -27.29 10.74
CA ALA A 211 -3.75 -28.12 10.44
C ALA A 211 -3.36 -29.28 9.51
N ARG A 212 -4.12 -30.38 9.59
CA ARG A 212 -3.86 -31.61 8.83
C ARG A 212 -5.15 -32.18 8.25
N LEU A 213 -5.04 -32.78 7.07
CA LEU A 213 -6.05 -33.54 6.37
C LEU A 213 -5.42 -34.87 5.92
N GLY A 214 -6.09 -35.99 6.17
CA GLY A 214 -5.61 -37.31 5.72
C GLY A 214 -4.48 -37.89 6.57
N GLN A 215 -3.56 -38.61 5.91
CA GLN A 215 -2.44 -39.30 6.57
C GLN A 215 -1.42 -38.33 7.14
N ASP A 216 -0.59 -38.82 8.07
CA ASP A 216 0.39 -37.98 8.73
C ASP A 216 1.57 -37.63 7.81
N ILE A 217 1.75 -36.33 7.57
CA ILE A 217 2.76 -35.78 6.66
C ILE A 217 3.92 -35.25 7.51
N ARG A 218 5.13 -35.78 7.28
CA ARG A 218 6.35 -35.18 7.81
C ARG A 218 6.72 -33.99 6.95
N PHE A 219 7.03 -32.85 7.57
CA PHE A 219 7.49 -31.68 6.84
C PHE A 219 8.91 -31.90 6.33
N ASN A 220 9.10 -31.83 5.02
CA ASN A 220 10.40 -31.85 4.37
C ASN A 220 10.68 -30.47 3.74
N PRO A 221 11.48 -29.60 4.40
CA PRO A 221 11.81 -28.28 3.85
C PRO A 221 12.70 -28.35 2.60
N ASP A 222 13.45 -29.45 2.43
CA ASP A 222 14.37 -29.65 1.31
C ASP A 222 13.68 -30.26 0.08
N ASP A 223 12.35 -30.39 0.10
CA ASP A 223 11.60 -30.87 -1.05
C ASP A 223 11.68 -29.85 -2.22
N PRO A 224 11.93 -30.30 -3.46
CA PRO A 224 12.04 -29.42 -4.62
C PRO A 224 10.79 -28.57 -4.87
N LEU A 225 9.59 -29.07 -4.60
CA LEU A 225 8.36 -28.29 -4.79
C LEU A 225 8.23 -27.19 -3.75
N VAL A 226 8.60 -27.47 -2.49
CA VAL A 226 8.60 -26.46 -1.43
C VAL A 226 9.59 -25.36 -1.76
N SER A 227 10.80 -25.73 -2.16
CA SER A 227 11.83 -24.76 -2.56
C SER A 227 11.36 -23.91 -3.76
N LEU A 228 10.84 -24.56 -4.81
CA LEU A 228 10.36 -23.89 -6.01
C LEU A 228 9.18 -22.95 -5.74
N ALA A 229 8.22 -23.38 -4.91
CA ALA A 229 7.06 -22.58 -4.51
C ALA A 229 7.50 -21.31 -3.75
N LEU A 230 8.48 -21.43 -2.85
CA LEU A 230 8.98 -20.30 -2.07
C LEU A 230 9.88 -19.35 -2.87
N GLU A 231 10.59 -19.86 -3.87
CA GLU A 231 11.41 -19.05 -4.78
C GLU A 231 10.56 -18.27 -5.78
N ARG A 232 9.51 -18.92 -6.32
CA ARG A 232 8.63 -18.30 -7.33
C ARG A 232 7.46 -17.52 -6.75
N GLU A 233 7.17 -17.70 -5.46
CA GLU A 233 5.97 -17.16 -4.80
C GLU A 233 4.67 -17.57 -5.49
N ASP A 234 4.65 -18.78 -6.06
CA ASP A 234 3.53 -19.33 -6.86
C ASP A 234 3.39 -20.83 -6.61
N ALA A 235 2.26 -21.42 -7.03
CA ALA A 235 1.99 -22.84 -6.92
C ALA A 235 3.03 -23.67 -7.70
N ALA A 236 3.64 -24.63 -7.01
CA ALA A 236 4.56 -25.60 -7.60
C ALA A 236 3.95 -27.00 -7.58
N TYR A 237 3.94 -27.66 -8.73
CA TYR A 237 3.42 -29.02 -8.89
C TYR A 237 4.27 -29.80 -9.90
N PHE A 238 4.30 -31.12 -9.76
CA PHE A 238 4.86 -31.99 -10.79
C PHE A 238 3.82 -32.26 -11.87
N SER A 239 4.20 -32.20 -13.14
CA SER A 239 3.29 -32.65 -14.20
C SER A 239 3.06 -34.17 -14.11
N VAL A 240 1.98 -34.64 -14.72
CA VAL A 240 1.62 -36.07 -14.75
C VAL A 240 2.80 -36.94 -15.23
N ASP A 241 3.53 -36.49 -16.25
CA ASP A 241 4.68 -37.22 -16.80
C ASP A 241 5.83 -37.32 -15.79
N GLN A 242 6.12 -36.24 -15.06
CA GLN A 242 7.17 -36.21 -14.03
C GLN A 242 6.83 -37.09 -12.82
N ILE A 243 5.53 -37.20 -12.51
CA ILE A 243 5.03 -38.10 -11.47
C ILE A 243 5.24 -39.56 -11.88
N ILE A 244 4.96 -39.90 -13.14
CA ILE A 244 5.09 -41.27 -13.67
C ILE A 244 6.57 -41.67 -13.79
N ASP A 245 7.46 -40.72 -14.13
CA ASP A 245 8.90 -40.92 -14.28
C ASP A 245 9.66 -41.06 -12.93
N GLY A 246 8.95 -41.02 -11.80
CA GLY A 246 9.55 -41.18 -10.46
C GLY A 246 10.39 -40.00 -9.99
N LEU A 247 10.24 -38.83 -10.63
CA LEU A 247 10.84 -37.56 -10.20
C LEU A 247 10.04 -36.87 -9.09
N ALA A 248 8.83 -37.36 -8.80
CA ALA A 248 7.97 -36.83 -7.74
C ALA A 248 8.51 -37.17 -6.34
N GLY A 249 8.74 -36.13 -5.54
CA GLY A 249 9.03 -36.23 -4.11
C GLY A 249 7.82 -36.68 -3.27
N GLU A 250 7.86 -36.40 -1.97
CA GLU A 250 6.76 -36.74 -1.04
C GLU A 250 5.53 -35.83 -1.25
N TYR A 251 5.68 -34.72 -1.96
CA TYR A 251 4.62 -33.78 -2.29
C TYR A 251 4.22 -33.83 -3.76
N ARG A 252 2.92 -33.68 -4.01
CA ARG A 252 2.31 -33.53 -5.33
C ARG A 252 2.17 -32.06 -5.72
N LEU A 253 1.87 -31.22 -4.73
CA LEU A 253 1.57 -29.81 -4.88
C LEU A 253 2.03 -29.04 -3.63
N ALA A 254 2.67 -27.91 -3.84
CA ALA A 254 3.01 -26.95 -2.80
C ALA A 254 2.52 -25.56 -3.23
N ILE A 255 1.76 -24.87 -2.37
CA ILE A 255 1.25 -23.52 -2.65
C ILE A 255 1.62 -22.60 -1.50
N PRO A 256 2.40 -21.53 -1.74
CA PRO A 256 2.69 -20.54 -0.71
C PRO A 256 1.45 -19.67 -0.47
N ILE A 257 1.19 -19.35 0.80
CA ILE A 257 0.04 -18.53 1.22
C ILE A 257 0.57 -17.14 1.48
N ILE A 258 0.44 -16.26 0.49
CA ILE A 258 0.99 -14.90 0.48
C ILE A 258 -0.16 -13.92 0.23
N ALA A 259 -0.25 -12.86 1.04
CA ALA A 259 -1.23 -11.81 0.85
C ALA A 259 -0.79 -10.82 -0.26
N ALA A 260 -1.72 -10.04 -0.80
CA ALA A 260 -1.46 -9.04 -1.86
C ALA A 260 -0.45 -7.94 -1.47
N ASP A 261 -0.16 -7.78 -0.17
CA ASP A 261 0.88 -6.88 0.33
C ASP A 261 2.27 -7.53 0.44
N GLY A 262 2.41 -8.79 0.03
CA GLY A 262 3.63 -9.60 0.07
C GLY A 262 3.86 -10.30 1.41
N VAL A 263 2.94 -10.20 2.38
CA VAL A 263 3.09 -10.88 3.67
C VAL A 263 2.91 -12.38 3.50
N ARG A 264 3.97 -13.14 3.81
CA ARG A 264 3.94 -14.60 3.87
C ARG A 264 3.23 -15.07 5.14
N ILE A 265 2.18 -15.85 4.98
CA ILE A 265 1.34 -16.35 6.08
C ILE A 265 1.62 -17.83 6.35
N GLY A 266 1.74 -18.62 5.28
CA GLY A 266 1.94 -20.06 5.41
C GLY A 266 2.29 -20.75 4.12
N LEU A 267 2.22 -22.09 4.14
CA LEU A 267 2.42 -22.98 3.00
C LEU A 267 1.41 -24.12 3.08
N LEU A 268 0.72 -24.40 1.99
CA LEU A 268 -0.02 -25.65 1.79
C LEU A 268 0.92 -26.67 1.14
N ALA A 269 1.11 -27.82 1.78
CA ALA A 269 1.77 -28.97 1.17
C ALA A 269 0.77 -30.12 1.03
N VAL A 270 0.62 -30.62 -0.19
CA VAL A 270 -0.29 -31.72 -0.53
C VAL A 270 0.54 -32.94 -0.87
N SER A 271 0.34 -34.01 -0.10
CA SER A 271 0.99 -35.30 -0.32
C SER A 271 0.15 -36.22 -1.24
N ASP A 272 -1.18 -36.11 -1.18
CA ASP A 272 -2.06 -36.98 -1.97
C ASP A 272 -3.31 -36.25 -2.48
N MET A 273 -3.60 -36.48 -3.76
CA MET A 273 -4.79 -36.03 -4.47
C MET A 273 -4.97 -36.85 -5.76
N PRO A 274 -6.20 -37.05 -6.24
CA PRO A 274 -6.45 -37.75 -7.50
C PRO A 274 -5.73 -37.08 -8.68
N LEU A 275 -5.11 -37.87 -9.56
CA LEU A 275 -4.37 -37.35 -10.72
C LEU A 275 -5.23 -36.45 -11.63
N LEU A 276 -6.51 -36.79 -11.79
CA LEU A 276 -7.48 -36.01 -12.57
C LEU A 276 -7.81 -34.64 -11.95
N ALA A 277 -7.51 -34.45 -10.66
CA ALA A 277 -7.68 -33.16 -9.98
C ALA A 277 -6.42 -32.28 -10.10
N LEU A 278 -5.31 -32.79 -10.67
CA LEU A 278 -4.11 -32.01 -10.91
C LEU A 278 -4.20 -31.30 -12.27
N ASP A 279 -5.23 -30.45 -12.40
CA ASP A 279 -5.50 -29.64 -13.58
C ASP A 279 -5.39 -28.14 -13.26
N GLU A 280 -5.26 -27.33 -14.31
CA GLU A 280 -5.06 -25.88 -14.19
C GLU A 280 -6.24 -25.18 -13.48
N GLU A 281 -7.48 -25.60 -13.73
CA GLU A 281 -8.66 -25.01 -13.10
C GLU A 281 -8.66 -25.25 -11.60
N ASN A 282 -8.33 -26.47 -11.17
CA ASN A 282 -8.30 -26.83 -9.77
C ASN A 282 -7.16 -26.16 -9.01
N LEU A 283 -5.98 -26.07 -9.64
CA LEU A 283 -4.85 -25.33 -9.09
C LEU A 283 -5.16 -23.84 -8.94
N LEU A 284 -5.72 -23.22 -9.98
CA LEU A 284 -6.15 -21.82 -9.91
C LEU A 284 -7.22 -21.59 -8.82
N THR A 285 -8.13 -22.54 -8.65
CA THR A 285 -9.15 -22.48 -7.59
C THR A 285 -8.51 -22.58 -6.20
N ALA A 286 -7.59 -23.53 -5.99
CA ALA A 286 -6.88 -23.69 -4.72
C ALA A 286 -6.05 -22.43 -4.38
N THR A 287 -5.29 -21.92 -5.35
CA THR A 287 -4.51 -20.69 -5.20
C THR A 287 -5.41 -19.51 -4.86
N ALA A 288 -6.51 -19.30 -5.59
CA ALA A 288 -7.41 -18.18 -5.33
C ALA A 288 -8.06 -18.23 -3.94
N ILE A 289 -8.42 -19.42 -3.46
CA ILE A 289 -8.95 -19.62 -2.09
C ILE A 289 -7.88 -19.25 -1.05
N LEU A 290 -6.65 -19.73 -1.23
CA LEU A 290 -5.53 -19.47 -0.32
C LEU A 290 -5.14 -17.99 -0.30
N GLU A 291 -5.06 -17.35 -1.46
CA GLU A 291 -4.79 -15.92 -1.60
C GLU A 291 -5.90 -15.08 -0.98
N TYR A 292 -7.17 -15.44 -1.18
CA TYR A 292 -8.28 -14.75 -0.53
C TYR A 292 -8.22 -14.87 1.00
N PHE A 293 -7.93 -16.07 1.51
CA PHE A 293 -7.70 -16.27 2.94
C PHE A 293 -6.54 -15.41 3.45
N ALA A 294 -5.45 -15.35 2.68
CA ALA A 294 -4.26 -14.59 3.02
C ALA A 294 -4.57 -13.08 3.15
N ASP A 295 -5.29 -12.54 2.18
CA ASP A 295 -5.73 -11.15 2.16
C ASP A 295 -6.62 -10.83 3.37
N GLU A 296 -7.56 -11.71 3.74
CA GLU A 296 -8.42 -11.51 4.91
C GLU A 296 -7.64 -11.61 6.24
N ALA A 297 -6.71 -12.55 6.36
CA ALA A 297 -5.88 -12.69 7.56
C ALA A 297 -4.94 -11.50 7.75
N ALA A 298 -4.30 -11.02 6.66
CA ALA A 298 -3.52 -9.78 6.68
C ALA A 298 -4.41 -8.59 7.07
N ALA A 299 -5.60 -8.48 6.46
CA ALA A 299 -6.51 -7.38 6.74
C ALA A 299 -6.96 -7.30 8.20
N GLN A 300 -7.23 -8.45 8.82
CA GLN A 300 -7.68 -8.52 10.22
C GLN A 300 -6.54 -8.22 11.22
N ARG A 301 -5.29 -8.57 10.89
CA ARG A 301 -4.12 -8.35 11.76
C ARG A 301 -3.92 -6.87 12.04
N ASP A 302 -4.09 -6.06 11.01
CA ASP A 302 -3.85 -4.63 11.02
C ASP A 302 -4.93 -3.85 11.79
N ILE A 303 -6.18 -4.34 11.78
CA ILE A 303 -7.34 -3.62 12.31
C ILE A 303 -7.84 -4.13 13.67
N GLY A 304 -7.29 -5.23 14.20
CA GLY A 304 -7.80 -5.84 15.44
C GLY A 304 -7.72 -4.93 16.67
N GLY A 305 -6.80 -3.95 16.70
CA GLY A 305 -6.80 -2.88 17.71
C GLY A 305 -7.98 -1.92 17.54
N LEU A 306 -8.11 -1.37 16.32
CA LEU A 306 -9.14 -0.43 15.92
C LEU A 306 -10.56 -0.96 16.14
N LEU A 307 -10.82 -2.22 15.78
CA LEU A 307 -12.13 -2.85 15.95
C LEU A 307 -12.47 -3.14 17.43
N ARG A 308 -11.48 -3.26 18.32
CA ARG A 308 -11.74 -3.37 19.77
C ARG A 308 -12.21 -2.05 20.36
N HIS A 309 -11.64 -0.93 19.91
CA HIS A 309 -12.08 0.41 20.33
C HIS A 309 -13.37 0.85 19.63
N HIS A 310 -13.57 0.44 18.38
CA HIS A 310 -14.74 0.75 17.56
C HIS A 310 -15.43 -0.52 17.01
N PRO A 311 -16.15 -1.31 17.83
CA PRO A 311 -16.76 -2.57 17.41
C PRO A 311 -17.81 -2.43 16.31
N ARG A 312 -18.41 -1.24 16.19
CA ARG A 312 -19.42 -0.92 15.16
C ARG A 312 -18.80 -0.53 13.82
N CYS A 313 -17.47 -0.39 13.74
CA CYS A 313 -16.80 -0.03 12.50
C CYS A 313 -16.81 -1.22 11.52
N PRO A 314 -17.28 -1.06 10.28
CA PRO A 314 -17.20 -2.11 9.27
C PRO A 314 -15.74 -2.48 9.02
N ALA A 315 -15.42 -3.78 9.02
CA ALA A 315 -14.05 -4.26 8.83
C ALA A 315 -13.41 -3.73 7.53
N ALA A 316 -14.18 -3.61 6.44
CA ALA A 316 -13.70 -3.05 5.18
C ALA A 316 -13.31 -1.56 5.30
N PHE A 317 -14.07 -0.78 6.09
CA PHE A 317 -13.75 0.62 6.35
C PHE A 317 -12.51 0.75 7.23
N ALA A 318 -12.46 -0.03 8.33
CA ALA A 318 -11.32 -0.07 9.25
C ALA A 318 -10.02 -0.41 8.52
N HIS A 319 -10.06 -1.40 7.63
CA HIS A 319 -8.90 -1.85 6.86
C HIS A 319 -8.42 -0.79 5.87
N GLU A 320 -9.35 -0.13 5.19
CA GLU A 320 -9.01 0.96 4.29
C GLU A 320 -8.40 2.15 5.03
N LEU A 321 -8.96 2.52 6.18
CA LEU A 321 -8.44 3.59 7.00
C LEU A 321 -7.00 3.29 7.46
N TYR A 322 -6.75 2.07 7.94
CA TYR A 322 -5.41 1.64 8.33
C TYR A 322 -4.40 1.80 7.18
N LYS A 323 -4.72 1.26 5.99
CA LYS A 323 -3.86 1.35 4.80
C LYS A 323 -3.52 2.81 4.45
N ILE A 324 -4.50 3.70 4.51
CA ILE A 324 -4.34 5.10 4.16
C ILE A 324 -3.52 5.87 5.20
N CYS A 325 -3.75 5.65 6.50
CA CYS A 325 -2.94 6.26 7.57
C CYS A 325 -1.46 5.86 7.42
N HIS A 326 -1.20 4.58 7.14
CA HIS A 326 0.16 4.10 6.84
C HIS A 326 0.74 4.74 5.57
N LEU A 327 -0.06 4.84 4.51
CA LEU A 327 0.37 5.46 3.24
C LEU A 327 0.72 6.94 3.41
N TRP A 328 -0.07 7.67 4.20
CA TRP A 328 0.22 9.06 4.57
C TRP A 328 1.55 9.17 5.32
N SER A 329 1.78 8.33 6.33
CA SER A 329 3.02 8.36 7.12
C SER A 329 4.29 8.12 6.29
N ARG A 330 4.19 7.27 5.26
CA ARG A 330 5.31 6.87 4.40
C ARG A 330 5.61 7.86 3.28
N VAL A 331 4.56 8.33 2.58
CA VAL A 331 4.72 9.06 1.30
C VAL A 331 3.99 10.41 1.29
N GLY A 332 3.25 10.74 2.36
CA GLY A 332 2.47 11.98 2.45
C GLY A 332 1.31 12.03 1.46
N ALA A 333 0.76 10.88 1.06
CA ALA A 333 -0.42 10.82 0.21
C ALA A 333 -1.65 11.34 0.97
N HIS A 334 -2.25 12.42 0.48
CA HIS A 334 -3.42 13.03 1.11
C HIS A 334 -4.67 12.20 0.87
N SER A 335 -5.39 11.91 1.94
CA SER A 335 -6.73 11.30 1.92
C SER A 335 -7.62 12.05 2.91
N THR A 336 -8.93 11.91 2.78
CA THR A 336 -9.88 12.73 3.53
C THR A 336 -11.04 11.90 4.03
N LEU A 337 -11.49 12.18 5.24
CA LEU A 337 -12.74 11.71 5.83
C LEU A 337 -13.80 12.81 5.71
N VAL A 338 -15.02 12.42 5.38
CA VAL A 338 -16.19 13.33 5.35
C VAL A 338 -17.28 12.72 6.22
N LEU A 339 -17.59 13.38 7.33
CA LEU A 339 -18.68 12.98 8.22
C LEU A 339 -19.95 13.74 7.83
N PHE A 340 -20.98 13.01 7.41
CA PHE A 340 -22.34 13.50 7.28
C PHE A 340 -23.12 13.19 8.54
N ARG A 341 -23.68 14.22 9.16
CA ARG A 341 -24.54 14.05 10.35
C ARG A 341 -25.73 15.01 10.30
N PRO A 342 -26.88 14.62 10.87
CA PRO A 342 -28.01 15.50 11.07
C PRO A 342 -27.67 16.55 12.14
N ILE A 343 -28.14 17.77 11.91
CA ILE A 343 -28.16 18.85 12.90
C ILE A 343 -29.58 19.02 13.46
N ASP A 344 -30.61 18.71 12.66
CA ASP A 344 -32.02 18.84 13.04
C ASP A 344 -32.62 17.45 13.40
N PRO A 345 -33.37 17.32 14.51
CA PRO A 345 -34.19 16.14 14.79
C PRO A 345 -35.13 15.70 13.65
N HIS A 346 -35.53 16.62 12.77
CA HIS A 346 -36.38 16.38 11.61
C HIS A 346 -35.60 16.32 10.28
N ALA A 347 -34.29 16.06 10.33
CA ALA A 347 -33.45 15.98 9.14
C ALA A 347 -34.00 14.97 8.11
N ASN A 348 -33.94 15.35 6.84
CA ASN A 348 -34.46 14.53 5.75
C ASN A 348 -33.56 13.31 5.51
N LEU A 349 -34.02 12.12 5.90
CA LEU A 349 -33.24 10.89 5.81
C LEU A 349 -32.99 10.42 4.37
N ASN A 350 -33.71 10.94 3.38
CA ASN A 350 -33.51 10.61 1.96
C ASN A 350 -32.15 11.09 1.43
N VAL A 351 -31.43 11.93 2.19
CA VAL A 351 -30.05 12.32 1.92
C VAL A 351 -29.09 11.12 1.98
N LEU A 352 -29.34 10.11 2.81
CA LEU A 352 -28.46 8.94 2.92
C LEU A 352 -28.38 8.13 1.60
N PRO A 353 -29.51 7.71 0.98
CA PRO A 353 -29.51 7.11 -0.36
C PRO A 353 -28.81 7.98 -1.42
N LEU A 354 -29.00 9.30 -1.35
CA LEU A 354 -28.34 10.26 -2.23
C LEU A 354 -26.82 10.18 -2.08
N ILE A 355 -26.28 10.24 -0.87
CA ILE A 355 -24.82 10.12 -0.64
C ILE A 355 -24.30 8.77 -1.14
N HIS A 356 -25.05 7.68 -0.93
CA HIS A 356 -24.74 6.36 -1.47
C HIS A 356 -24.65 6.34 -3.01
N SER A 357 -25.51 7.09 -3.70
CA SER A 357 -25.49 7.17 -5.17
C SER A 357 -24.26 7.89 -5.74
N VAL A 358 -23.61 8.76 -4.95
CA VAL A 358 -22.39 9.50 -5.36
C VAL A 358 -21.11 8.70 -5.11
N ARG A 359 -21.21 7.51 -4.50
CA ARG A 359 -20.05 6.66 -4.20
C ARG A 359 -19.26 6.37 -5.48
N ARG A 360 -17.96 6.63 -5.48
CA ARG A 360 -17.07 6.36 -6.63
C ARG A 360 -15.92 5.46 -6.24
N GLY A 361 -15.56 4.56 -7.15
CA GLY A 361 -14.29 3.83 -7.12
C GLY A 361 -13.94 3.23 -5.77
N LEU A 362 -13.00 3.87 -5.07
CA LEU A 362 -12.34 3.39 -3.86
C LEU A 362 -13.06 3.80 -2.55
N ASP A 363 -14.08 4.65 -2.62
CA ASP A 363 -14.72 5.24 -1.44
C ASP A 363 -15.32 4.15 -0.52
N GLN A 364 -15.04 4.24 0.79
CA GLN A 364 -15.59 3.35 1.83
C GLN A 364 -16.49 4.12 2.76
N TYR A 365 -17.69 3.59 3.03
CA TYR A 365 -18.70 4.25 3.83
C TYR A 365 -19.00 3.45 5.10
N TRP A 366 -19.12 4.15 6.22
CA TRP A 366 -19.58 3.61 7.50
C TRP A 366 -20.87 4.32 7.91
N GLN A 367 -21.98 3.58 7.93
CA GLN A 367 -23.27 4.06 8.39
C GLN A 367 -23.35 4.13 9.92
N ASN A 368 -24.03 5.16 10.40
CA ASN A 368 -24.34 5.43 11.80
C ASN A 368 -23.10 5.33 12.71
N PRO A 369 -21.99 6.04 12.39
CA PRO A 369 -20.74 5.90 13.11
C PRO A 369 -20.79 6.50 14.53
N LEU A 370 -21.71 7.45 14.77
CA LEU A 370 -21.89 8.13 16.06
C LEU A 370 -22.71 7.26 17.03
N ASP A 371 -23.91 6.84 16.62
CA ASP A 371 -24.82 6.00 17.40
C ASP A 371 -25.68 5.17 16.44
N GLU A 372 -26.02 3.93 16.79
CA GLU A 372 -26.76 2.99 15.95
C GLU A 372 -28.15 3.52 15.59
N ALA A 373 -28.79 4.21 16.55
CA ALA A 373 -30.10 4.83 16.38
C ALA A 373 -30.02 6.24 15.76
N ALA A 374 -28.85 6.86 15.71
CA ALA A 374 -28.68 8.19 15.13
C ALA A 374 -28.23 8.07 13.66
N PRO A 375 -28.99 8.65 12.71
CA PRO A 375 -28.61 8.61 11.32
C PRO A 375 -27.29 9.37 11.12
N GLY A 376 -26.34 8.78 10.41
CA GLY A 376 -25.06 9.40 10.11
C GLY A 376 -24.28 8.58 9.09
N LEU A 377 -23.31 9.20 8.42
CA LEU A 377 -22.47 8.50 7.45
C LEU A 377 -21.06 9.07 7.47
N LEU A 378 -20.08 8.22 7.74
CA LEU A 378 -18.68 8.56 7.56
C LEU A 378 -18.20 8.02 6.22
N ALA A 379 -17.78 8.91 5.33
CA ALA A 379 -17.19 8.57 4.05
C ALA A 379 -15.67 8.74 4.11
N LEU A 380 -14.93 7.69 3.73
CA LEU A 380 -13.50 7.73 3.51
C LEU A 380 -13.24 7.86 2.01
N LEU A 381 -12.50 8.91 1.64
CA LEU A 381 -12.10 9.21 0.27
C LEU A 381 -10.59 8.97 0.13
N PRO A 382 -10.17 7.79 -0.35
CA PRO A 382 -8.76 7.45 -0.51
C PRO A 382 -8.08 8.37 -1.52
N LEU A 383 -6.83 8.73 -1.23
CA LEU A 383 -5.93 9.47 -2.13
C LEU A 383 -6.50 10.82 -2.61
N SER A 384 -7.49 11.33 -1.89
CA SER A 384 -8.24 12.54 -2.19
C SER A 384 -7.92 13.61 -1.15
N GLY A 385 -7.35 14.73 -1.60
CA GLY A 385 -7.10 15.89 -0.73
C GLY A 385 -8.37 16.70 -0.43
N PRO A 386 -8.26 17.75 0.42
CA PRO A 386 -9.40 18.55 0.86
C PRO A 386 -10.22 19.16 -0.30
N THR A 387 -9.57 19.61 -1.37
CA THR A 387 -10.25 20.16 -2.55
C THR A 387 -11.14 19.13 -3.25
N ALA A 388 -10.68 17.87 -3.34
CA ALA A 388 -11.47 16.78 -3.92
C ALA A 388 -12.66 16.42 -3.03
N ALA A 389 -12.47 16.44 -1.70
CA ALA A 389 -13.54 16.24 -0.73
C ALA A 389 -14.59 17.36 -0.78
N SER A 390 -14.18 18.64 -0.90
CA SER A 390 -15.11 19.74 -1.13
C SER A 390 -15.91 19.53 -2.41
N GLY A 391 -15.25 19.12 -3.50
CA GLY A 391 -15.93 18.79 -4.75
C GLY A 391 -16.89 17.60 -4.63
N PHE A 392 -16.61 16.64 -3.75
CA PHE A 392 -17.54 15.55 -3.43
C PHE A 392 -18.79 16.06 -2.69
N VAL A 393 -18.62 16.89 -1.67
CA VAL A 393 -19.74 17.54 -0.96
C VAL A 393 -20.58 18.41 -1.91
N THR A 394 -19.94 19.15 -2.82
CA THR A 394 -20.66 19.94 -3.85
C THR A 394 -21.51 19.06 -4.78
N ARG A 395 -21.05 17.85 -5.13
CA ARG A 395 -21.85 16.92 -5.95
C ARG A 395 -23.05 16.39 -5.17
N VAL A 396 -22.86 16.06 -3.88
CA VAL A 396 -23.98 15.66 -2.99
C VAL A 396 -25.00 16.80 -2.87
N ASP A 397 -24.55 18.03 -2.68
CA ASP A 397 -25.40 19.22 -2.61
C ASP A 397 -26.16 19.49 -3.91
N ALA A 398 -25.51 19.32 -5.06
CA ALA A 398 -26.17 19.43 -6.37
C ALA A 398 -27.27 18.39 -6.55
N LEU A 399 -27.01 17.13 -6.18
CA LEU A 399 -28.00 16.06 -6.23
C LEU A 399 -29.14 16.25 -5.22
N SER A 400 -28.86 16.82 -4.04
CA SER A 400 -29.89 17.22 -3.09
C SER A 400 -30.84 18.26 -3.71
N ARG A 401 -30.30 19.29 -4.37
CA ARG A 401 -31.13 20.28 -5.08
C ARG A 401 -31.96 19.66 -6.19
N GLU A 402 -31.39 18.70 -6.93
CA GLU A 402 -32.06 18.04 -8.05
C GLU A 402 -33.20 17.10 -7.59
N GLN A 403 -32.94 16.26 -6.58
CA GLN A 403 -33.88 15.19 -6.18
C GLN A 403 -34.78 15.57 -5.00
N LEU A 404 -34.32 16.43 -4.08
CA LEU A 404 -35.07 16.86 -2.90
C LEU A 404 -35.57 18.30 -3.00
N GLY A 405 -35.13 19.06 -4.01
CA GLY A 405 -35.53 20.45 -4.24
C GLY A 405 -34.87 21.48 -3.31
N THR A 406 -34.02 21.04 -2.38
CA THR A 406 -33.35 21.91 -1.39
C THR A 406 -31.85 21.58 -1.28
N PRO A 407 -31.00 22.58 -0.95
CA PRO A 407 -29.58 22.35 -0.71
C PRO A 407 -29.33 21.52 0.56
N LEU A 408 -28.18 20.86 0.63
CA LEU A 408 -27.85 19.90 1.70
C LEU A 408 -27.99 20.50 3.11
N ASN A 409 -27.56 21.74 3.30
CA ASN A 409 -27.66 22.45 4.59
C ASN A 409 -29.10 22.68 5.06
N GLU A 410 -30.04 22.88 4.13
CA GLU A 410 -31.48 23.08 4.43
C GLU A 410 -32.21 21.76 4.65
N THR A 411 -31.62 20.61 4.30
CA THR A 411 -32.18 19.28 4.61
C THR A 411 -32.00 18.87 6.07
N GLY A 412 -31.37 19.71 6.89
CA GLY A 412 -31.02 19.40 8.28
C GLY A 412 -29.75 18.56 8.42
N TRP A 413 -28.91 18.45 7.37
CA TRP A 413 -27.64 17.73 7.37
C TRP A 413 -26.45 18.68 7.23
N THR A 414 -25.32 18.29 7.83
CA THR A 414 -24.01 18.93 7.61
C THR A 414 -22.97 17.91 7.17
N ALA A 415 -21.94 18.40 6.48
CA ALA A 415 -20.78 17.64 6.06
C ALA A 415 -19.51 18.26 6.66
N GLU A 416 -18.78 17.49 7.44
CA GLU A 416 -17.51 17.89 8.06
C GLU A 416 -16.36 17.19 7.36
N ILE A 417 -15.41 17.97 6.85
CA ILE A 417 -14.27 17.46 6.07
C ILE A 417 -13.03 17.45 6.95
N ARG A 418 -12.35 16.30 7.04
CA ARG A 418 -11.11 16.15 7.79
C ARG A 418 -10.05 15.43 6.97
N ALA A 419 -8.91 16.10 6.77
CA ALA A 419 -7.74 15.46 6.17
C ALA A 419 -7.16 14.40 7.14
N ILE A 420 -6.69 13.28 6.58
CA ILE A 420 -5.93 12.30 7.34
C ILE A 420 -4.50 12.82 7.47
N ASP A 421 -4.10 13.11 8.69
CA ASP A 421 -2.82 13.70 9.07
C ASP A 421 -2.16 12.97 10.25
N ASN A 422 -2.61 11.75 10.55
CA ASN A 422 -2.07 10.90 11.60
C ASN A 422 -1.85 9.47 11.08
N ALA A 423 -0.77 8.85 11.54
CA ALA A 423 -0.46 7.46 11.26
C ALA A 423 -1.34 6.50 12.09
N ASP A 424 -1.87 6.96 13.22
CA ASP A 424 -2.76 6.16 14.07
C ASP A 424 -4.23 6.32 13.62
N PRO A 425 -4.87 5.23 13.14
CA PRO A 425 -6.26 5.27 12.72
C PRO A 425 -7.24 5.48 13.88
N ASP A 426 -6.91 5.04 15.11
CA ASP A 426 -7.77 5.24 16.28
C ASP A 426 -7.87 6.73 16.60
N ILE A 427 -6.75 7.45 16.64
CA ILE A 427 -6.74 8.90 16.88
C ILE A 427 -7.50 9.63 15.77
N THR A 428 -7.32 9.19 14.51
CA THR A 428 -8.00 9.77 13.35
C THR A 428 -9.53 9.65 13.48
N LEU A 429 -10.02 8.47 13.87
CA LEU A 429 -11.45 8.25 14.12
C LEU A 429 -11.95 9.01 15.34
N GLN A 430 -11.24 8.93 16.46
CA GLN A 430 -11.62 9.65 17.67
C GLN A 430 -11.79 11.12 17.36
N THR A 431 -10.85 11.74 16.66
CA THR A 431 -10.92 13.18 16.48
C THR A 431 -12.04 13.64 15.54
N ILE A 432 -12.50 12.82 14.58
CA ILE A 432 -13.67 13.16 13.74
C ILE A 432 -15.00 12.78 14.41
N LEU A 433 -15.03 11.72 15.21
CA LEU A 433 -16.24 11.23 15.88
C LEU A 433 -16.50 11.94 17.23
N SER A 434 -15.45 12.40 17.92
CA SER A 434 -15.54 13.09 19.21
C SER A 434 -15.84 14.57 19.10
N GLN A 435 -15.99 15.12 17.89
CA GLN A 435 -16.53 16.46 17.70
C GLN A 435 -18.05 16.42 17.99
N GLU A 436 -18.39 16.18 19.26
CA GLU A 436 -19.74 16.28 19.78
C GLU A 436 -20.15 17.75 19.89
N ARG A 437 -21.38 18.01 19.42
CA ARG A 437 -22.32 19.00 19.95
C ARG A 437 -21.71 20.36 20.27
N VAL A 438 -21.38 21.16 19.25
CA VAL A 438 -21.62 22.59 19.42
C VAL A 438 -23.14 22.74 19.48
N ALA A 439 -23.62 22.98 20.69
CA ALA A 439 -25.01 23.15 21.07
C ALA A 439 -25.71 24.27 20.30
#